data_AF-A0A836Q338-F1
#
_entry.id   AF-A0A836Q338-F1
#
_cell.length_a   1.000
_cell.length_b   1.000
_cell.length_c   1.000
_cell.angle_alpha   90.00
_cell.angle_beta   90.00
_cell.angle_gamma   90.00
#
_symmetry.space_group_name_H-M   'P 1'
#
loop_
_entity.id
_entity.type
_entity.pdbx_description
1 polymer ?
#
loop_
_entity_poly.entity_id
_entity_poly.type
_entity_poly.pdbx_seq_one_letter_code
_entity_poly.pdbx_strand_id
1 'polypeptide(L)'
;MNKFVETVRLLALSIIFGGSVAIVFVVVNIAKEGHAAGLDKATIGLANAPLFIHFSKLALGAAIALIVSEVADFFTNPEKSKCTFARYGTSIASAILVLVFALGLTAPMAAMLPQMKTDAEVGAKFDKLHHLSQPVLGTAMLLAIASLAMSGRKKKTA
;
A
#
# COMPACT_ATOMS: atom_id res chain seq x y z
N MET A 1 20.88 3.60 -13.55
CA MET A 1 20.48 3.42 -12.15
C MET A 1 21.62 2.80 -11.36
N ASN A 2 21.96 3.40 -10.21
CA ASN A 2 22.87 2.81 -9.23
C ASN A 2 22.23 1.52 -8.67
N LYS A 3 23.00 0.43 -8.55
CA LYS A 3 22.51 -0.87 -8.01
C LYS A 3 21.82 -0.71 -6.66
N PHE A 4 22.33 0.16 -5.78
CA PHE A 4 21.70 0.42 -4.49
C PHE A 4 20.30 1.03 -4.63
N VAL A 5 20.15 2.05 -5.48
CA VAL A 5 18.85 2.71 -5.75
C VAL A 5 17.87 1.72 -6.37
N GLU A 6 18.34 0.87 -7.28
CA GLU A 6 17.54 -0.21 -7.88
C GLU A 6 17.04 -1.20 -6.83
N THR A 7 17.92 -1.65 -5.93
CA THR A 7 17.55 -2.57 -4.85
C THR A 7 16.53 -1.96 -3.90
N VAL A 8 16.74 -0.72 -3.46
CA VAL A 8 15.80 -0.01 -2.55
C VAL A 8 14.44 0.13 -3.21
N ARG A 9 14.41 0.53 -4.49
CA ARG A 9 13.17 0.64 -5.27
C ARG A 9 12.43 -0.70 -5.34
N LEU A 10 13.13 -1.76 -5.73
CA LEU A 10 12.53 -3.09 -5.89
C LEU A 10 12.00 -3.61 -4.55
N LEU A 11 12.76 -3.46 -3.47
CA LEU A 11 12.34 -3.85 -2.12
C LEU A 11 11.10 -3.07 -1.67
N ALA A 12 11.07 -1.76 -1.89
CA ALA A 12 9.90 -0.94 -1.58
C ALA A 12 8.66 -1.38 -2.37
N LEU A 13 8.79 -1.60 -3.68
CA LEU A 13 7.70 -2.10 -4.52
C LEU A 13 7.25 -3.50 -4.12
N SER A 14 8.16 -4.39 -3.73
CA SER A 14 7.84 -5.73 -3.23
C SER A 14 7.06 -5.68 -1.92
N ILE A 15 7.39 -4.76 -1.01
CA ILE A 15 6.63 -4.56 0.23
C ILE A 15 5.24 -4.00 -0.08
N ILE A 16 5.16 -2.97 -0.94
CA ILE A 16 3.88 -2.35 -1.31
C ILE A 16 2.99 -3.36 -2.02
N PHE A 17 3.50 -4.09 -3.01
CA PHE A 17 2.70 -5.07 -3.73
C PHE A 17 2.49 -6.35 -2.92
N GLY A 18 3.57 -7.08 -2.64
CA GLY A 18 3.50 -8.39 -1.99
C GLY A 18 2.97 -8.33 -0.56
N GLY A 19 3.34 -7.31 0.21
CA GLY A 19 2.81 -7.08 1.54
C GLY A 19 1.31 -6.78 1.52
N SER A 20 0.82 -5.98 0.55
CA SER A 20 -0.61 -5.72 0.41
C SER A 20 -1.39 -6.99 0.04
N VAL A 21 -0.87 -7.83 -0.86
CA VAL A 21 -1.47 -9.14 -1.18
C VAL A 21 -1.59 -10.00 0.08
N ALA A 22 -0.50 -10.10 0.85
CA ALA A 22 -0.47 -10.91 2.06
C ALA A 22 -1.49 -10.42 3.10
N ILE A 23 -1.59 -9.11 3.31
CA ILE A 23 -2.53 -8.54 4.27
C ILE A 23 -3.97 -8.71 3.83
N VAL A 24 -4.29 -8.47 2.55
CA VAL A 24 -5.64 -8.73 2.04
C VAL A 24 -6.03 -10.19 2.23
N PHE A 25 -5.11 -11.12 1.94
CA PHE A 25 -5.34 -12.54 2.15
C PHE A 25 -5.62 -12.89 3.62
N VAL A 26 -4.79 -12.38 4.55
CA VAL A 26 -4.95 -12.61 5.99
C VAL A 26 -6.30 -12.06 6.49
N VAL A 27 -6.63 -10.82 6.12
CA VAL A 27 -7.88 -10.16 6.55
C VAL A 27 -9.11 -10.91 6.07
N VAL A 28 -9.09 -11.35 4.80
CA VAL A 28 -10.21 -12.11 4.22
C VAL A 28 -10.39 -13.45 4.96
N ASN A 29 -9.30 -14.14 5.31
CA ASN A 29 -9.39 -15.40 6.06
C ASN A 29 -9.92 -15.18 7.47
N ILE A 30 -9.44 -14.16 8.20
CA ILE A 30 -9.96 -13.83 9.53
C ILE A 30 -11.45 -13.49 9.47
N ALA A 31 -11.88 -12.73 8.45
CA ALA A 31 -13.30 -12.42 8.26
C ALA A 31 -14.12 -13.69 7.98
N LYS A 32 -13.63 -14.57 7.11
CA LYS A 32 -14.29 -15.83 6.78
C LYS A 32 -14.42 -16.76 8.00
N GLU A 33 -13.36 -16.91 8.78
CA GLU A 33 -13.35 -17.71 10.01
C GLU A 33 -14.27 -17.12 11.08
N GLY A 34 -14.23 -15.80 11.27
CA GLY A 34 -15.10 -15.11 12.22
C GLY A 34 -16.59 -15.25 11.85
N HIS A 35 -16.93 -15.13 10.56
CA HIS A 35 -18.29 -15.38 10.09
C HIS A 35 -18.71 -16.85 10.29
N ALA A 36 -17.83 -17.81 10.03
CA ALA A 36 -18.10 -19.22 10.29
C ALA A 36 -18.32 -19.53 11.79
N ALA A 37 -17.66 -18.77 12.66
CA ALA A 37 -17.83 -18.84 14.11
C ALA A 37 -19.04 -18.04 14.64
N GLY A 38 -19.82 -17.38 13.77
CA GLY A 38 -20.99 -16.59 14.15
C GLY A 38 -20.66 -15.26 14.85
N LEU A 39 -19.43 -14.76 14.71
CA LEU A 39 -19.02 -13.48 15.29
C LEU A 39 -19.65 -12.30 14.55
N ASP A 40 -19.94 -11.24 15.29
CA ASP A 40 -20.42 -9.99 14.73
C ASP A 40 -19.30 -9.23 13.99
N LYS A 41 -19.70 -8.37 13.05
CA LYS A 41 -18.78 -7.59 12.21
C LYS A 41 -17.81 -6.74 13.02
N ALA A 42 -18.23 -6.18 14.15
CA ALA A 42 -17.37 -5.31 14.96
C ALA A 42 -16.26 -6.10 15.66
N THR A 43 -16.57 -7.30 16.15
CA THR A 43 -15.57 -8.21 16.74
C THR A 43 -14.55 -8.66 15.70
N ILE A 44 -14.98 -9.02 14.49
CA ILE A 44 -14.09 -9.36 13.38
C ILE A 44 -13.22 -8.16 12.97
N GLY A 45 -13.81 -6.97 12.88
CA GLY A 45 -13.11 -5.73 12.55
C GLY A 45 -12.01 -5.38 13.56
N LEU A 46 -12.28 -5.56 14.86
CA LEU A 46 -11.29 -5.34 15.92
C LEU A 46 -10.13 -6.36 15.87
N ALA A 47 -10.40 -7.60 15.48
CA ALA A 47 -9.34 -8.60 15.29
C ALA A 47 -8.44 -8.24 14.09
N ASN A 48 -9.01 -7.66 13.04
CA ASN A 48 -8.30 -7.29 11.81
C ASN A 48 -7.54 -5.95 11.91
N ALA A 49 -8.05 -4.99 12.68
CA ALA A 49 -7.53 -3.62 12.67
C ALA A 49 -6.04 -3.49 13.03
N PRO A 50 -5.49 -4.21 14.04
CA PRO A 50 -4.06 -4.15 14.35
C PRO A 50 -3.17 -4.55 13.17
N LEU A 51 -3.57 -5.55 12.38
CA LEU A 51 -2.82 -6.00 11.20
C LEU A 51 -2.77 -4.91 10.13
N PHE A 52 -3.91 -4.26 9.86
CA PHE A 52 -3.99 -3.12 8.93
C PHE A 52 -3.10 -1.96 9.38
N ILE A 53 -3.09 -1.64 10.67
CA ILE A 53 -2.32 -0.53 11.24
C ILE A 53 -0.83 -0.83 11.23
N HIS A 54 -0.41 -2.06 11.56
CA HIS A 54 1.00 -2.44 11.51
C HIS A 54 1.52 -2.46 10.08
N PHE A 55 0.74 -3.01 9.16
CA PHE A 55 1.08 -2.98 7.75
C PHE A 55 1.16 -1.56 7.20
N SER A 56 0.23 -0.67 7.57
CA SER A 56 0.25 0.69 7.04
C SER A 56 1.50 1.48 7.43
N LYS A 57 2.06 1.23 8.62
CA LYS A 57 3.35 1.79 9.04
C LYS A 57 4.52 1.25 8.19
N LEU A 58 4.53 -0.04 7.92
CA LEU A 58 5.55 -0.65 7.04
C LEU A 58 5.44 -0.13 5.61
N ALA A 59 4.21 -0.08 5.08
CA ALA A 59 3.91 0.42 3.75
C ALA A 59 4.28 1.91 3.61
N LEU A 60 4.05 2.72 4.65
CA LEU A 60 4.50 4.11 4.71
C LEU A 60 6.02 4.23 4.56
N GLY A 61 6.78 3.43 5.31
CA GLY A 61 8.24 3.39 5.18
C GLY A 61 8.69 3.00 3.77
N ALA A 62 8.04 1.99 3.18
CA ALA A 62 8.29 1.58 1.80
C ALA A 62 7.94 2.68 0.78
N ALA A 63 6.83 3.40 0.96
CA ALA A 63 6.43 4.50 0.07
C ALA A 63 7.44 5.65 0.10
N ILE A 64 7.96 6.00 1.28
CA ILE A 64 9.01 7.01 1.43
C ILE A 64 10.29 6.54 0.72
N ALA A 65 10.71 5.31 0.97
CA ALA A 65 11.88 4.72 0.31
C ALA A 65 11.73 4.69 -1.22
N LEU A 66 10.53 4.37 -1.72
CA LEU A 66 10.21 4.38 -3.14
C LEU A 66 10.36 5.78 -3.73
N ILE A 67 9.76 6.81 -3.10
CA ILE A 67 9.87 8.19 -3.56
C ILE A 67 11.34 8.63 -3.61
N VAL A 68 12.10 8.40 -2.54
CA VAL A 68 13.52 8.75 -2.49
C VAL A 68 14.31 8.04 -3.59
N SER A 69 14.06 6.75 -3.81
CA SER A 69 14.74 5.98 -4.86
C SER A 69 14.40 6.48 -6.27
N GLU A 70 13.14 6.82 -6.54
CA GLU A 70 12.71 7.31 -7.85
C GLU A 70 13.23 8.72 -8.13
N VAL A 71 13.25 9.58 -7.12
CA VAL A 71 13.86 10.91 -7.22
C VAL A 71 15.37 10.79 -7.48
N ALA A 72 16.07 9.92 -6.74
CA ALA A 72 17.49 9.69 -6.96
C ALA A 72 17.80 9.15 -8.36
N ASP A 73 17.02 8.19 -8.87
CA ASP A 73 17.18 7.70 -10.24
C ASP A 73 16.83 8.77 -11.29
N PHE A 74 15.81 9.61 -11.05
CA PHE A 74 15.46 10.69 -11.97
C PHE A 74 16.62 11.68 -12.19
N PHE A 75 17.33 12.05 -11.12
CA PHE A 75 18.47 12.97 -11.20
C PHE A 75 19.75 12.30 -11.70
N THR A 76 19.96 11.02 -11.42
CA THR A 76 21.21 10.31 -11.78
C THR A 76 21.14 9.56 -13.11
N ASN A 77 19.96 9.41 -13.70
CA ASN A 77 19.76 8.70 -14.97
C ASN A 77 19.65 9.70 -16.14
N PRO A 78 20.67 9.79 -17.01
CA PRO A 78 20.65 10.69 -18.17
C PRO A 78 19.72 10.19 -19.28
N GLU A 79 19.43 8.88 -19.36
CA GLU A 79 18.60 8.29 -20.41
C GLU A 79 17.14 8.12 -19.97
N LYS A 80 16.33 9.15 -20.23
CA LYS A 80 14.90 9.15 -19.88
C LYS A 80 14.05 8.71 -21.08
N SER A 81 13.87 7.39 -21.24
CA SER A 81 12.94 6.85 -22.23
C SER A 81 11.47 7.06 -21.82
N LYS A 82 10.53 6.93 -22.76
CA LYS A 82 9.07 6.95 -22.45
C LYS A 82 8.70 5.89 -21.40
N CYS A 83 9.31 4.70 -21.47
CA CYS A 83 9.12 3.63 -20.49
C CYS A 83 9.65 4.04 -19.10
N THR A 84 10.80 4.70 -19.05
CA THR A 84 11.38 5.21 -17.80
C THR A 84 10.47 6.26 -17.16
N PHE A 85 9.89 7.16 -17.96
CA PHE A 85 8.91 8.14 -17.46
C PHE A 85 7.62 7.51 -16.96
N ALA A 86 7.06 6.54 -17.69
CA ALA A 86 5.87 5.82 -17.26
C ALA A 86 6.12 5.09 -15.92
N ARG A 87 7.29 4.48 -15.75
CA ARG A 87 7.73 3.87 -14.50
C ARG A 87 7.82 4.86 -13.34
N TYR A 88 8.37 6.06 -13.56
CA TYR A 88 8.36 7.10 -12.53
C TYR A 88 6.92 7.45 -12.12
N GLY A 89 6.05 7.69 -13.11
CA GLY A 89 4.65 8.04 -12.88
C GLY A 89 3.90 6.98 -12.06
N THR A 90 3.99 5.70 -12.44
CA THR A 90 3.29 4.63 -11.72
C THR A 90 3.87 4.40 -10.31
N SER A 91 5.17 4.53 -10.13
CA SER A 91 5.82 4.38 -8.82
C SER A 91 5.40 5.49 -7.85
N ILE A 92 5.46 6.74 -8.31
CA ILE A 92 5.08 7.89 -7.49
C ILE A 92 3.58 7.86 -7.20
N ALA A 93 2.73 7.54 -8.18
CA ALA A 93 1.30 7.39 -7.96
C ALA A 93 0.99 6.26 -6.95
N SER A 94 1.68 5.11 -7.04
CA SER A 94 1.58 4.03 -6.05
C SER A 94 1.97 4.51 -4.65
N ALA A 95 3.10 5.21 -4.52
CA ALA A 95 3.57 5.75 -3.24
C ALA A 95 2.58 6.77 -2.65
N ILE A 96 2.00 7.66 -3.46
CA ILE A 96 0.97 8.62 -3.04
C ILE A 96 -0.26 7.90 -2.50
N LEU A 97 -0.74 6.86 -3.18
CA LEU A 97 -1.89 6.09 -2.69
C LEU A 97 -1.57 5.37 -1.38
N VAL A 98 -0.35 4.87 -1.21
CA VAL A 98 0.10 4.28 0.07
C VAL A 98 0.16 5.34 1.17
N LEU A 99 0.59 6.58 0.87
CA LEU A 99 0.54 7.70 1.81
C LEU A 99 -0.90 8.03 2.23
N VAL A 100 -1.83 8.07 1.27
CA VAL A 100 -3.27 8.27 1.54
C VAL A 100 -3.82 7.13 2.40
N PHE A 101 -3.46 5.89 2.09
CA PHE A 101 -3.84 4.73 2.88
C PHE A 101 -3.29 4.79 4.31
N ALA A 102 -2.01 5.12 4.48
CA ALA A 102 -1.36 5.18 5.79
C ALA A 102 -1.85 6.35 6.65
N LEU A 103 -1.84 7.55 6.10
CA LEU A 103 -2.07 8.79 6.85
C LEU A 103 -3.53 9.25 6.78
N GLY A 104 -4.17 9.10 5.63
CA GLY A 104 -5.54 9.58 5.39
C GLY A 104 -6.63 8.60 5.80
N LEU A 105 -6.34 7.30 5.86
CA LEU A 105 -7.34 6.26 6.14
C LEU A 105 -7.02 5.45 7.39
N THR A 106 -5.87 4.78 7.45
CA THR A 106 -5.56 3.86 8.57
C THR A 106 -5.25 4.58 9.88
N ALA A 107 -4.54 5.70 9.85
CA ALA A 107 -4.33 6.53 11.04
C ALA A 107 -5.64 7.01 11.71
N PRO A 108 -6.61 7.61 10.99
CA PRO A 108 -7.88 7.97 11.61
C PRO A 108 -8.70 6.75 12.04
N MET A 109 -8.69 5.64 11.27
CA MET A 109 -9.33 4.39 11.70
C MET A 109 -8.76 3.89 13.04
N ALA A 110 -7.44 3.95 13.24
CA ALA A 110 -6.80 3.54 14.48
C ALA A 110 -7.28 4.37 15.69
N ALA A 111 -7.44 5.69 15.51
CA ALA A 111 -7.94 6.59 16.54
C ALA A 111 -9.42 6.32 16.89
N MET A 112 -10.20 5.78 15.95
CA MET A 112 -11.63 5.47 16.13
C MET A 112 -11.88 4.12 16.83
N LEU A 113 -10.92 3.19 16.80
CA LEU A 113 -11.08 1.84 17.38
C LEU A 113 -11.61 1.80 18.82
N PRO A 114 -11.15 2.65 19.76
CA PRO A 114 -11.62 2.59 21.15
C PRO A 114 -13.12 2.91 21.31
N GLN A 115 -13.67 3.72 20.39
CA GLN A 115 -15.04 4.23 20.47
C GLN A 115 -16.00 3.52 19.49
N MET A 116 -15.46 2.70 18.57
CA MET A 116 -16.21 2.05 17.50
C MET A 116 -17.35 1.14 17.98
N LYS A 117 -17.23 0.57 19.19
CA LYS A 117 -18.25 -0.29 19.80
C LYS A 117 -19.32 0.48 20.60
N THR A 118 -18.99 1.67 21.07
CA THR A 118 -19.84 2.43 21.99
C THR A 118 -20.58 3.56 21.30
N ASP A 119 -20.05 4.05 20.18
CA ASP A 119 -20.61 5.16 19.41
C ASP A 119 -20.91 4.69 17.97
N ALA A 120 -22.21 4.64 17.63
CA ALA A 120 -22.68 4.20 16.33
C ALA A 120 -22.25 5.15 15.19
N GLU A 121 -22.09 6.45 15.46
CA GLU A 121 -21.62 7.42 14.46
C GLU A 121 -20.13 7.19 14.15
N VAL A 122 -19.32 6.92 15.18
CA VAL A 122 -17.91 6.56 15.01
C VAL A 122 -17.77 5.22 14.27
N GLY A 123 -18.61 4.23 14.59
CA GLY A 123 -18.68 2.96 13.87
C GLY A 123 -18.98 3.15 12.38
N ALA A 124 -19.95 3.99 12.03
CA ALA A 124 -20.28 4.29 10.64
C ALA A 124 -19.15 5.02 9.89
N LYS A 125 -18.46 5.95 10.56
CA LYS A 125 -17.28 6.63 9.99
C LYS A 125 -16.12 5.66 9.75
N PHE A 126 -15.86 4.76 10.69
CA PHE A 126 -14.85 3.72 10.54
C PHE A 126 -15.15 2.84 9.33
N ASP A 127 -16.39 2.35 9.20
CA ASP A 127 -16.83 1.52 8.08
C ASP A 127 -16.64 2.23 6.73
N LYS A 128 -16.93 3.52 6.66
CA LYS A 128 -16.72 4.33 5.45
C LYS A 128 -15.23 4.40 5.08
N LEU A 129 -14.35 4.66 6.05
CA LEU A 129 -12.90 4.70 5.82
C LEU A 129 -12.36 3.33 5.40
N HIS A 130 -12.86 2.25 6.02
CA HIS A 130 -12.50 0.89 5.66
C HIS A 130 -12.89 0.57 4.21
N HIS A 131 -14.12 0.90 3.80
CA HIS A 131 -14.56 0.71 2.41
C HIS A 131 -13.72 1.53 1.42
N LEU A 132 -13.33 2.76 1.77
CA LEU A 132 -12.46 3.58 0.93
C LEU A 132 -11.02 3.03 0.84
N SER A 133 -10.55 2.34 1.87
CA SER A 133 -9.21 1.77 1.89
C SER A 133 -8.99 0.67 0.86
N GLN A 134 -10.04 -0.08 0.50
CA GLN A 134 -9.99 -1.18 -0.47
C GLN A 134 -9.59 -0.71 -1.89
N PRO A 135 -10.30 0.23 -2.55
CA PRO A 135 -9.91 0.70 -3.88
C PRO A 135 -8.58 1.46 -3.87
N VAL A 136 -8.26 2.18 -2.78
CA VAL A 136 -6.97 2.88 -2.64
C VAL A 136 -5.82 1.88 -2.61
N LEU A 137 -5.90 0.86 -1.77
CA LEU A 137 -4.85 -0.16 -1.67
C LEU A 137 -4.78 -1.01 -2.95
N GLY A 138 -5.93 -1.41 -3.51
CA GLY A 138 -5.98 -2.16 -4.77
C GLY A 138 -5.36 -1.39 -5.95
N THR A 139 -5.63 -0.09 -6.06
CA THR A 139 -5.02 0.76 -7.10
C THR A 139 -3.52 0.93 -6.87
N ALA A 140 -3.09 1.11 -5.61
CA ALA A 140 -1.66 1.18 -5.27
C ALA A 140 -0.91 -0.08 -5.68
N MET A 141 -1.51 -1.27 -5.48
CA MET A 141 -0.97 -2.55 -5.89
C MET A 141 -0.82 -2.67 -7.41
N LEU A 142 -1.85 -2.31 -8.17
CA LEU A 142 -1.81 -2.35 -9.65
C LEU A 142 -0.70 -1.45 -10.20
N LEU A 143 -0.55 -0.25 -9.63
CA LEU A 143 0.52 0.68 -10.02
C LEU A 143 1.91 0.17 -9.61
N ALA A 144 2.02 -0.49 -8.46
CA ALA A 144 3.27 -1.12 -8.02
C ALA A 144 3.70 -2.25 -8.98
N ILE A 145 2.78 -3.13 -9.39
CA ILE A 145 3.07 -4.16 -10.41
C ILE A 145 3.43 -3.51 -11.75
N ALA A 146 2.66 -2.53 -12.21
CA ALA A 146 2.94 -1.84 -13.46
C ALA A 146 4.35 -1.23 -13.44
N SER A 147 4.74 -0.61 -12.32
CA SER A 147 6.10 -0.11 -12.11
C SER A 147 7.15 -1.23 -12.14
N LEU A 148 6.91 -2.35 -11.48
CA LEU A 148 7.84 -3.50 -11.49
C LEU A 148 8.03 -4.08 -12.89
N ALA A 149 6.96 -4.19 -13.68
CA ALA A 149 6.99 -4.69 -15.05
C ALA A 149 7.76 -3.77 -16.02
N MET A 150 7.85 -2.47 -15.72
CA MET A 150 8.57 -1.53 -16.54
C MET A 150 10.07 -1.53 -16.20
N SER A 151 10.88 -2.09 -17.10
CA SER A 151 12.35 -1.99 -17.04
C SER A 151 12.81 -0.60 -17.47
N GLY A 152 13.49 0.13 -16.58
CA GLY A 152 14.20 1.35 -16.91
C GLY A 152 15.49 1.15 -17.72
N ARG A 153 15.88 -0.11 -18.02
CA ARG A 153 17.04 -0.41 -18.86
C ARG A 153 16.62 -0.56 -20.32
N LYS A 154 17.27 0.19 -21.22
CA LYS A 154 17.29 -0.15 -22.64
C LYS A 154 17.76 -1.61 -22.77
N LYS A 155 16.99 -2.42 -23.48
CA LYS A 155 17.48 -3.68 -24.02
C LYS A 155 18.72 -3.32 -24.85
N LYS A 156 19.92 -3.80 -24.49
CA LYS A 156 21.07 -3.73 -25.39
C LYS A 156 20.63 -4.46 -26.66
N THR A 157 20.32 -3.71 -27.71
CA THR A 157 20.25 -4.28 -29.05
C THR A 157 21.67 -4.71 -29.36
N ALA A 158 21.87 -6.03 -29.37
CA ALA A 158 23.09 -6.66 -29.86
C ALA A 158 23.28 -6.34 -31.35
#